data_AF-A0A9D7WZP0-F1
#
_entry.id   AF-A0A9D7WZP0-F1
#
_cell.length_a   1.000
_cell.length_b   1.000
_cell.length_c   1.000
_cell.angle_alpha   90.00
_cell.angle_beta   90.00
_cell.angle_gamma   90.00
#
_symmetry.space_group_name_H-M   'P 1'
#
loop_
_entity.id
_entity.type
_entity.pdbx_description
1 polymer ?
#
loop_
_entity_poly.entity_id
_entity_poly.type
_entity_poly.pdbx_seq_one_letter_code
_entity_poly.pdbx_strand_id
1 'polypeptide(L)' 'MGSTQQNFDYIVIGSGFGGSVSALRLSQKGYRVGVLEKGKEWKKEDFPKTNWNIKRGGCFKLN' A
#
# COMPACT_ATOMS: atom_id res chain seq x y z
N MET A 1 8.66 -10.13 -26.04
CA MET A 1 7.73 -9.99 -24.89
C MET A 1 7.57 -8.50 -24.64
N GLY A 2 6.45 -7.92 -25.07
CA GLY A 2 6.24 -6.46 -25.04
C GLY A 2 6.03 -5.97 -23.61
N SER A 3 6.72 -4.89 -23.23
CA SER A 3 6.48 -4.17 -21.98
C SER A 3 5.07 -3.57 -22.01
N THR A 4 4.20 -3.97 -21.09
CA THR A 4 2.92 -3.31 -20.88
C THR A 4 3.19 -1.94 -20.25
N GLN A 5 3.18 -0.89 -21.07
CA GLN A 5 3.34 0.48 -20.58
C GLN A 5 2.08 0.85 -19.78
N GLN A 6 2.22 0.92 -18.46
CA GLN A 6 1.16 1.42 -17.59
C GLN A 6 1.30 2.94 -17.48
N ASN A 7 0.31 3.67 -18.00
CA ASN A 7 0.28 5.13 -17.91
C ASN A 7 -0.39 5.54 -16.60
N PHE A 8 0.32 6.33 -15.81
CA PHE A 8 -0.15 6.92 -14.57
C PHE A 8 0.01 8.44 -14.64
N ASP A 9 -0.97 9.17 -14.12
CA ASP A 9 -0.92 10.62 -13.98
C ASP A 9 -0.15 11.01 -12.71
N TYR A 10 -0.25 10.18 -11.67
CA TYR A 10 0.43 10.36 -10.39
C TYR A 10 0.99 9.05 -9.85
N ILE A 11 2.13 9.14 -9.15
CA ILE A 11 2.73 8.03 -8.42
C ILE A 11 2.88 8.44 -6.96
N VAL A 12 2.33 7.64 -6.06
CA VAL A 12 2.45 7.78 -4.60
C VAL A 12 3.44 6.75 -4.10
N ILE A 13 4.49 7.20 -3.43
CA ILE A 13 5.48 6.34 -2.80
C ILE A 13 5.13 6.25 -1.31
N GLY A 14 4.79 5.05 -0.84
CA GLY A 14 4.27 4.82 0.50
C GLY A 14 2.78 4.47 0.49
N SER A 15 2.40 3.28 0.97
CA SER A 15 1.02 2.86 1.24
C SER A 15 0.62 3.06 2.71
N GLY A 16 1.39 3.85 3.47
CA GLY A 16 1.02 4.28 4.81
C GLY A 16 -0.25 5.14 4.82
N PHE A 17 -0.59 5.69 5.99
CA PHE A 17 -1.82 6.48 6.17
C PHE A 17 -1.91 7.66 5.20
N GLY A 18 -0.87 8.51 5.15
CA GLY A 18 -0.85 9.68 4.27
C GLY A 18 -0.93 9.32 2.79
N GLY A 19 -0.12 8.35 2.35
CA GLY A 19 -0.10 7.91 0.95
C GLY A 19 -1.43 7.30 0.50
N SER A 20 -2.07 6.50 1.35
CA SER A 20 -3.38 5.91 1.07
C SER A 20 -4.48 6.97 0.93
N VAL A 21 -4.50 7.97 1.81
CA VAL A 21 -5.47 9.07 1.74
C VAL A 21 -5.24 9.93 0.50
N SER A 22 -3.98 10.27 0.20
CA SER A 22 -3.63 11.02 -1.01
C SER A 22 -4.01 10.27 -2.29
N ALA A 23 -3.70 8.97 -2.36
CA ALA A 23 -4.06 8.12 -3.49
C ALA A 23 -5.58 8.07 -3.66
N LEU A 24 -6.35 7.89 -2.58
CA LEU A 24 -7.81 7.91 -2.63
C LEU A 24 -8.35 9.22 -3.18
N ARG A 25 -7.85 10.36 -2.70
CA ARG A 25 -8.32 11.68 -3.16
C ARG A 25 -7.98 11.95 -4.62
N LEU A 26 -6.81 11.52 -5.09
CA LEU A 26 -6.42 11.63 -6.50
C LEU A 26 -7.27 10.70 -7.39
N SER A 27 -7.51 9.47 -6.95
CA SER A 27 -8.38 8.52 -7.67
C SER A 27 -9.84 8.98 -7.72
N GLN A 28 -10.36 9.58 -6.64
CA GLN A 28 -11.71 10.17 -6.62
C GLN A 28 -11.89 11.32 -7.63
N LYS A 29 -10.81 12.02 -7.98
CA LYS A 29 -10.82 13.04 -9.03
C LYS A 29 -10.74 12.46 -10.45
N GLY A 30 -10.57 11.14 -10.60
CA GLY A 30 -10.50 10.46 -11.89
C GLY A 30 -9.08 10.29 -12.44
N TYR A 31 -8.04 10.57 -11.65
CA TYR A 31 -6.65 10.35 -12.08
C TYR A 31 -6.25 8.89 -11.98
N ARG A 32 -5.34 8.46 -12.87
CA ARG A 32 -4.70 7.14 -12.81
C ARG A 32 -3.52 7.21 -11.86
N VAL A 33 -3.68 6.66 -10.66
CA VAL A 33 -2.69 6.74 -9.59
C VAL A 33 -2.01 5.40 -9.39
N GLY A 34 -0.69 5.36 -9.46
CA GLY A 34 0.12 4.23 -9.05
C GLY A 34 0.57 4.38 -7.60
N VAL A 35 0.54 3.30 -6.80
CA VAL A 35 1.10 3.29 -5.44
C VAL A 35 2.26 2.31 -5.39
N LEU A 36 3.40 2.76 -4.86
CA LEU A 36 4.61 1.95 -4.72
C LEU A 36 5.02 1.90 -3.24
N GLU A 37 5.25 0.69 -2.74
CA GLU A 37 5.66 0.42 -1.36
C GLU A 37 6.88 -0.50 -1.40
N LYS A 38 7.90 -0.21 -0.58
CA LYS A 38 9.10 -1.08 -0.44
C LYS A 38 8.82 -2.30 0.45
N GLY A 39 7.85 -2.17 1.36
CA GLY A 39 7.49 -3.19 2.35
C GLY A 39 6.78 -4.40 1.77
N LYS A 40 6.63 -5.43 2.61
CA LYS A 40 5.82 -6.62 2.27
C LYS A 40 4.34 -6.21 2.19
N GLU A 41 3.66 -6.68 1.15
CA GLU A 41 2.20 -6.62 1.09
C GLU A 41 1.62 -7.55 2.16
N TRP A 42 0.94 -6.99 3.16
CA TRP A 42 0.31 -7.75 4.23
C TRP A 42 -1.12 -8.10 3.83
N LYS A 43 -1.37 -9.39 3.60
CA LYS A 43 -2.72 -9.88 3.33
C LYS A 43 -3.46 -10.11 4.63
N LYS A 44 -4.79 -10.20 4.55
CA LYS A 44 -5.64 -10.49 5.72
C LYS A 44 -5.18 -11.74 6.50
N GLU A 45 -4.62 -12.73 5.79
CA GLU A 45 -4.08 -13.96 6.38
C GLU A 45 -2.77 -13.77 7.16
N ASP A 46 -1.98 -12.73 6.82
CA ASP A 46 -0.74 -12.41 7.55
C ASP A 46 -1.03 -11.71 8.89
N PHE A 47 -2.25 -11.18 9.08
CA PHE A 47 -2.65 -10.54 10.33
C PHE A 47 -2.97 -11.60 11.40
N PRO A 48 -2.56 -11.36 12.67
CA PRO A 48 -2.92 -12.26 13.76
C PRO A 48 -4.45 -12.28 13.96
N LYS A 49 -5.02 -13.49 14.00
CA LYS A 49 -6.47 -13.70 14.21
C LYS A 49 -6.96 -13.26 15.60
N THR A 50 -6.05 -13.08 16.55
CA THR A 50 -6.36 -12.70 17.94
C THR A 50 -5.44 -11.59 18.42
N ASN A 51 -6.00 -10.66 19.21
CA ASN A 51 -5.30 -9.48 19.73
C ASN A 51 -4.15 -9.81 20.71
N TRP A 52 -4.12 -11.05 21.22
CA TRP A 52 -3.18 -11.51 22.24
C TRP A 52 -1.79 -11.88 21.69
N ASN A 53 -1.55 -11.70 20.39
CA ASN A 53 -0.24 -11.99 19.80
C ASN A 53 0.67 -10.74 19.77
N ILE A 54 1.11 -10.30 20.96
CA ILE A 54 1.94 -9.10 21.16
C ILE A 54 3.25 -9.17 20.36
N LYS A 55 3.78 -10.38 20.09
CA LYS A 55 4.98 -10.59 19.24
C LYS A 55 4.78 -10.17 17.77
N ARG A 56 3.53 -10.02 17.31
CA ARG A 56 3.16 -9.54 15.96
C ARG A 56 2.33 -8.24 15.99
N GLY A 57 2.14 -7.63 17.16
CA GLY A 57 1.26 -6.48 17.36
C GLY A 57 1.76 -5.18 16.71
N GLY A 58 3.05 -5.10 16.40
CA GLY A 58 3.64 -4.02 15.60
C GLY A 58 3.83 -4.49 14.17
N CYS A 59 2.81 -4.36 13.32
CA CYS A 59 2.93 -4.55 11.87
C CYS A 59 3.65 -3.34 11.22
N PHE A 60 4.79 -2.97 11.79
CA PHE A 60 5.79 -2.05 11.24
C PHE A 60 7.14 -2.74 11.37
N LYS A 61 7.30 -3.89 10.72
CA LYS A 61 8.62 -4.45 10.46
C LYS A 61 9.17 -3.73 9.22
N LEU A 62 9.59 -2.48 9.41
CA LEU A 62 10.63 -1.92 8.55
C LEU A 62 11.88 -2.75 8.88
N ASN A 63 12.53 -3.28 7.84
CA ASN A 63 13.82 -3.97 7.97
C ASN A 63 14.79 -3.20 8.87
#